data_AF-A0A0F9JVZ0-F1
#
_entry.id   AF-A0A0F9JVZ0-F1
#
_cell.length_a   1.000
_cell.length_b   1.000
_cell.length_c   1.000
_cell.angle_alpha   90.00
_cell.angle_beta   90.00
_cell.angle_gamma   90.00
#
_symmetry.space_group_name_H-M   'P 1'
#
loop_
_entity.id
_entity.type
_entity.pdbx_description
1 polymer ?
#
loop_
_entity_poly.entity_id
_entity_poly.type
_entity_poly.pdbx_seq_one_letter_code
_entity_poly.pdbx_strand_id
1 'polypeptide(L)'
;MLDLHILLMEILIILSIYIILFLYSVISADMITTLLSFLIFLILLMPLYLLLDRMELQIFISNLKDVPIFKIFLFYSTLVNLFIGVYLFVELVYLFFYA
;
A
#
# COMPACT_ATOMS: atom_id res chain seq x y z
N MET A 1 -18.68 14.60 -0.77
CA MET A 1 -17.48 15.13 -0.07
C MET A 1 -17.11 14.27 1.14
N LEU A 2 -18.04 13.97 2.07
CA LEU A 2 -17.79 13.07 3.20
C LEU A 2 -17.28 11.69 2.75
N ASP A 3 -17.91 11.08 1.74
CA ASP A 3 -17.52 9.75 1.23
C ASP A 3 -16.07 9.70 0.74
N LEU A 4 -15.62 10.79 0.12
CA LEU A 4 -14.27 10.91 -0.39
C LEU A 4 -13.25 11.08 0.75
N HIS A 5 -13.64 11.74 1.84
CA HIS A 5 -12.81 11.81 3.05
C HIS A 5 -12.71 10.43 3.73
N ILE A 6 -13.81 9.67 3.77
CA ILE A 6 -13.83 8.31 4.31
C ILE A 6 -12.88 7.40 3.51
N LEU A 7 -12.99 7.40 2.18
CA LEU A 7 -12.09 6.64 1.30
C LEU A 7 -10.62 7.03 1.49
N LEU A 8 -10.33 8.32 1.58
CA LEU A 8 -8.96 8.80 1.81
C LEU A 8 -8.41 8.27 3.14
N MET A 9 -9.21 8.30 4.20
CA MET A 9 -8.82 7.78 5.51
C MET A 9 -8.59 6.27 5.48
N GLU A 10 -9.44 5.51 4.81
CA GLU A 10 -9.27 4.06 4.63
C GLU A 10 -7.95 3.73 3.90
N ILE A 11 -7.65 4.45 2.83
CA ILE A 11 -6.38 4.28 2.09
C ILE A 11 -5.18 4.62 2.99
N LEU A 12 -5.24 5.73 3.73
CA LEU A 12 -4.17 6.13 4.64
C LEU A 12 -3.93 5.11 5.76
N ILE A 13 -5.00 4.50 6.29
CA ILE A 13 -4.90 3.42 7.29
C ILE A 13 -4.14 2.23 6.68
N ILE A 14 -4.50 1.76 5.48
CA ILE A 14 -3.81 0.64 4.85
C ILE A 14 -2.33 1.00 4.58
N LEU A 15 -2.05 2.20 4.07
CA LEU A 15 -0.67 2.65 3.85
C LEU A 15 0.14 2.70 5.15
N SER A 16 -0.47 3.15 6.25
CA SER A 16 0.21 3.15 7.55
C SER A 16 0.53 1.71 8.02
N ILE A 17 -0.37 0.76 7.79
CA ILE A 17 -0.14 -0.66 8.09
C ILE A 17 1.04 -1.18 7.25
N TYR A 18 1.11 -0.83 5.97
CA TYR A 18 2.24 -1.21 5.12
C TYR A 18 3.58 -0.67 5.62
N ILE A 19 3.62 0.59 6.04
CA ILE A 19 4.83 1.17 6.61
C ILE A 19 5.25 0.42 7.87
N ILE A 20 4.30 0.07 8.75
CA ILE A 20 4.59 -0.70 9.96
C ILE A 20 5.14 -2.10 9.62
N LEU A 21 4.49 -2.82 8.69
CA LEU A 21 4.95 -4.14 8.25
C LEU A 21 6.34 -4.08 7.62
N PHE A 22 6.58 -3.06 6.80
CA PHE A 22 7.89 -2.82 6.19
C PHE A 22 8.97 -2.61 7.26
N LEU A 23 8.74 -1.69 8.21
CA LEU A 23 9.70 -1.43 9.29
C LEU A 23 9.93 -2.68 10.16
N TYR A 24 8.87 -3.44 10.44
CA TYR A 24 8.97 -4.67 11.21
C TYR A 24 9.82 -5.73 10.50
N SER A 25 9.61 -5.95 9.20
CA SER A 25 10.44 -6.86 8.39
C SER A 25 11.90 -6.44 8.38
N VAL A 26 12.17 -5.16 8.12
CA VAL A 26 13.53 -4.61 8.06
C VAL A 26 14.30 -4.77 9.38
N ILE A 27 13.62 -4.53 10.52
CA ILE A 27 14.26 -4.59 11.85
C ILE A 27 14.54 -6.03 12.28
N SER A 28 13.60 -6.93 11.99
CA SER A 28 13.68 -8.32 12.44
C SER A 28 14.63 -9.16 11.59
N ALA A 29 14.67 -8.92 10.28
CA ALA A 29 15.56 -9.58 9.32
C ALA A 29 15.55 -11.12 9.42
N ASP A 30 14.41 -11.72 9.78
CA ASP A 30 14.22 -13.16 9.87
C ASP A 30 13.19 -13.66 8.85
N MET A 31 13.39 -14.90 8.38
CA MET A 31 12.59 -15.46 7.29
C MET A 31 11.09 -15.52 7.62
N ILE A 32 10.74 -15.83 8.87
CA ILE A 32 9.33 -16.04 9.26
C ILE A 32 8.61 -14.69 9.31
N THR A 33 9.21 -13.66 9.89
CA THR A 33 8.62 -12.31 9.94
C THR A 33 8.53 -11.68 8.57
N THR A 34 9.53 -11.82 7.70
CA THR A 34 9.47 -11.33 6.32
C THR A 34 8.38 -12.07 5.53
N LEU A 35 8.25 -13.38 5.68
CA LEU A 35 7.17 -14.16 5.05
C LEU A 35 5.79 -13.71 5.52
N LEU A 36 5.60 -13.54 6.84
CA LEU A 36 4.33 -13.07 7.39
C LEU A 36 4.01 -11.65 6.90
N SER A 37 4.99 -10.76 6.90
CA SER A 37 4.83 -9.38 6.40
C SER A 37 4.46 -9.37 4.92
N PHE A 38 5.09 -10.21 4.11
CA PHE A 38 4.77 -10.38 2.69
C PHE A 38 3.36 -10.92 2.47
N LEU A 39 2.93 -11.94 3.24
CA LEU A 39 1.58 -12.49 3.15
C LEU A 39 0.51 -11.46 3.53
N ILE A 40 0.71 -10.71 4.62
CA ILE A 40 -0.22 -9.66 5.04
C ILE A 40 -0.28 -8.56 3.97
N PHE A 41 0.87 -8.17 3.42
CA PHE A 41 0.95 -7.21 2.32
C PHE A 41 0.13 -7.68 1.11
N LEU A 42 0.27 -8.94 0.68
CA LEU A 42 -0.52 -9.49 -0.43
C LEU A 42 -2.03 -9.50 -0.16
N ILE A 43 -2.45 -9.85 1.06
CA ILE A 43 -3.87 -9.86 1.44
C ILE A 43 -4.46 -8.46 1.36
N LEU A 44 -3.73 -7.45 1.84
CA LEU A 44 -4.16 -6.05 1.85
C LEU A 44 -4.01 -5.36 0.49
N LEU A 45 -3.28 -5.95 -0.46
CA LEU A 45 -3.08 -5.40 -1.79
C LEU A 45 -4.41 -5.25 -2.54
N MET A 46 -5.24 -6.30 -2.49
CA MET A 46 -6.55 -6.31 -3.16
C MET A 46 -7.50 -5.22 -2.62
N PRO A 47 -7.77 -5.12 -1.30
CA PRO A 47 -8.66 -4.07 -0.80
C PRO A 47 -8.12 -2.67 -1.08
N LEU A 48 -6.80 -2.46 -1.07
CA LEU A 48 -6.22 -1.17 -1.40
C LEU A 48 -6.51 -0.74 -2.84
N TYR A 49 -6.29 -1.63 -3.82
CA TYR A 49 -6.60 -1.31 -5.22
C TYR A 49 -8.09 -1.06 -5.45
N LEU A 50 -8.97 -1.80 -4.78
CA LEU A 50 -10.42 -1.55 -4.84
C LEU A 50 -10.79 -0.15 -4.30
N LEU A 51 -10.11 0.32 -3.24
CA LEU A 51 -10.34 1.66 -2.69
C LEU A 51 -9.81 2.75 -3.62
N LEU A 52 -8.64 2.55 -4.23
CA LEU A 52 -8.07 3.48 -5.20
C LEU A 52 -8.98 3.64 -6.42
N ASP A 53 -9.51 2.54 -6.96
CA ASP A 53 -10.46 2.55 -8.09
C ASP A 53 -11.75 3.30 -7.73
N ARG A 54 -12.31 3.04 -6.54
CA ARG A 54 -13.50 3.75 -6.06
C ARG A 54 -13.25 5.25 -5.90
N MET A 55 -12.06 5.63 -5.42
CA MET A 55 -11.69 7.03 -5.27
C MET A 55 -11.55 7.71 -6.63
N GLU A 56 -10.91 7.08 -7.61
CA GLU A 56 -10.80 7.61 -8.97
C GLU A 56 -12.18 7.85 -9.59
N LEU A 57 -13.10 6.89 -9.42
CA LEU A 57 -14.47 6.99 -9.90
C LEU A 57 -15.22 8.16 -9.21
N GLN A 58 -15.06 8.33 -7.90
CA GLN A 58 -15.68 9.46 -7.19
C GLN A 58 -15.10 10.82 -7.60
N ILE A 59 -13.79 10.90 -7.84
CA ILE A 59 -13.12 12.12 -8.36
C ILE A 59 -13.66 12.47 -9.74
N PHE A 60 -13.88 11.46 -10.60
CA PHE A 60 -14.51 11.63 -11.90
C PHE A 60 -15.93 12.22 -11.76
N ILE A 61 -16.80 11.58 -10.97
CA ILE A 61 -18.20 12.00 -10.81
C ILE A 61 -18.29 13.40 -10.20
N SER A 62 -17.42 13.70 -9.24
CA SER A 62 -17.41 14.99 -8.53
C SER A 62 -16.75 16.12 -9.34
N ASN A 63 -16.30 15.85 -10.57
CA ASN A 63 -15.60 16.79 -11.44
C ASN A 63 -14.33 17.40 -10.80
N LEU A 64 -13.65 16.63 -9.94
CA LEU A 64 -12.44 17.04 -9.20
C LEU A 64 -11.15 16.59 -9.90
N LYS A 65 -11.24 16.13 -11.15
CA LYS A 65 -10.10 15.59 -11.92
C LYS A 65 -8.93 16.57 -12.07
N ASP A 66 -9.23 17.86 -12.09
CA ASP A 66 -8.22 18.91 -12.27
C ASP A 66 -7.56 19.31 -10.96
N VAL A 67 -8.01 18.78 -9.81
CA VAL A 67 -7.37 18.99 -8.52
C VAL A 67 -6.09 18.14 -8.44
N PRO A 68 -4.90 18.75 -8.43
CA PRO A 68 -3.63 18.03 -8.56
C PRO A 68 -3.35 17.12 -7.36
N ILE A 69 -3.87 17.46 -6.17
CA ILE A 69 -3.68 16.68 -4.93
C ILE A 69 -4.11 15.23 -5.10
N PHE A 70 -5.24 14.95 -5.76
CA PHE A 70 -5.72 13.58 -5.90
C PHE A 70 -4.89 12.74 -6.86
N LYS A 71 -4.43 13.34 -7.97
CA LYS A 71 -3.52 12.68 -8.92
C LYS A 71 -2.20 12.32 -8.25
N ILE A 72 -1.64 13.27 -7.48
CA ILE A 72 -0.43 13.08 -6.69
C ILE A 72 -0.63 11.95 -5.68
N PHE A 73 -1.74 11.97 -4.94
CA PHE A 73 -2.04 10.97 -3.92
C PHE A 73 -2.18 9.56 -4.50
N LEU A 74 -2.93 9.39 -5.60
CA LEU A 74 -3.07 8.10 -6.30
C LEU A 74 -1.70 7.57 -6.74
N PHE A 75 -0.91 8.41 -7.41
CA PHE A 75 0.41 8.05 -7.90
C PHE A 75 1.36 7.61 -6.76
N TYR A 76 1.46 8.40 -5.69
CA TYR A 76 2.33 8.05 -4.56
C TYR A 76 1.85 6.82 -3.80
N SER A 77 0.54 6.60 -3.68
CA SER A 77 0.00 5.38 -3.07
C SER A 77 0.45 4.13 -3.83
N THR A 78 0.36 4.14 -5.16
CA THR A 78 0.85 3.04 -5.99
C THR A 78 2.37 2.87 -5.88
N LEU A 79 3.13 3.97 -5.87
CA LEU A 79 4.59 3.93 -5.79
C LEU A 79 5.07 3.34 -4.46
N VAL A 80 4.47 3.74 -3.34
CA VAL A 80 4.76 3.18 -2.00
C VAL A 80 4.50 1.67 -1.98
N ASN A 81 3.36 1.22 -2.52
CA ASN A 81 3.05 -0.21 -2.59
C ASN A 81 4.07 -0.99 -3.39
N LEU A 82 4.45 -0.46 -4.56
CA LEU A 82 5.42 -1.11 -5.43
C LEU A 82 6.77 -1.22 -4.72
N PHE A 83 7.23 -0.15 -4.08
CA PHE A 83 8.48 -0.14 -3.33
C PHE A 83 8.48 -1.20 -2.21
N ILE A 84 7.44 -1.21 -1.37
CA ILE A 84 7.34 -2.16 -0.25
C ILE A 84 7.22 -3.60 -0.76
N GLY A 85 6.41 -3.84 -1.78
CA GLY A 85 6.23 -5.18 -2.35
C GLY A 85 7.51 -5.74 -2.96
N VAL A 86 8.24 -4.92 -3.72
CA VAL A 86 9.54 -5.32 -4.29
C VAL A 86 10.55 -5.58 -3.19
N TYR A 87 10.62 -4.72 -2.18
CA TYR A 87 11.53 -4.92 -1.04
C TYR A 87 11.27 -6.25 -0.34
N LEU A 88 10.04 -6.50 0.11
CA LEU A 88 9.67 -7.71 0.83
C LEU A 88 9.94 -8.97 0.00
N PHE A 89 9.68 -8.91 -1.31
CA PHE A 89 9.97 -10.03 -2.20
C PHE A 89 11.47 -10.31 -2.31
N VAL A 90 12.29 -9.27 -2.53
CA VAL A 90 13.75 -9.42 -2.63
C VAL A 90 14.35 -9.91 -1.32
N GLU A 91 13.94 -9.34 -0.19
CA GLU A 91 14.38 -9.75 1.15
C GLU A 91 14.02 -11.21 1.42
N LEU A 92 12.80 -11.63 1.09
CA LEU A 92 12.36 -13.01 1.26
C LEU A 92 13.18 -13.99 0.42
N VAL A 93 13.43 -13.66 -0.85
CA VAL A 93 14.28 -14.48 -1.73
C VAL A 93 15.70 -14.56 -1.17
N TYR A 94 16.26 -13.45 -0.71
CA TYR A 94 17.58 -13.41 -0.11
C TYR A 94 17.66 -14.31 1.14
N LEU A 95 16.73 -14.16 2.08
CA LEU A 95 16.70 -14.95 3.31
C LEU A 95 16.48 -16.44 3.02
N PHE A 96 15.68 -16.79 2.00
CA PHE A 96 15.47 -18.19 1.64
C PHE A 96 16.74 -18.90 1.16
N PHE A 97 17.66 -18.19 0.51
CA PHE A 97 18.89 -18.78 -0.03
C PHE A 97 20.09 -18.67 0.91
N TYR A 98 20.10 -17.66 1.81
CA TYR A 98 21.30 -17.29 2.57
C TYR A 98 21.13 -17.26 4.09
N ALA A 99 19.93 -17.45 4.64
CA ALA A 99 19.68 -17.56 6.08
C ALA A 99 19.26 -18.99 6.47
#